data_AF-A0A2P8D664-F1
#
_entry.id   AF-A0A2P8D664-F1
#
_cell.length_a   1.000
_cell.length_b   1.000
_cell.length_c   1.000
_cell.angle_alpha   90.00
_cell.angle_beta   90.00
_cell.angle_gamma   90.00
#
_symmetry.space_group_name_H-M   'P 1'
#
loop_
_entity.id
_entity.type
_entity.pdbx_description
1 polymer ?
#
loop_
_entity_poly.entity_id
_entity_poly.type
_entity_poly.pdbx_seq_one_letter_code
_entity_poly.pdbx_strand_id
1 'polypeptide(L)'
;MVLTVILSVSAQILFYWIWGRKKYAGVLILLLFLFLNFFLFPILWVESVPLNRDNLNCGMFAIGIFFFFWIIGGGLSLFIHIVRWLLRWRLRRQEAAIGNGDAEAPV
;
A
#
# COMPACT_ATOMS: atom_id res chain seq x y z
N MET A 1 10.88 12.26 -4.64
CA MET A 1 10.54 10.82 -4.57
C MET A 1 9.97 10.44 -3.21
N VAL A 2 10.66 10.75 -2.10
CA VAL A 2 10.17 10.44 -0.74
C VAL A 2 8.79 11.04 -0.46
N LEU A 3 8.57 12.31 -0.80
CA LEU A 3 7.27 12.96 -0.62
C LEU A 3 6.14 12.22 -1.37
N THR A 4 6.38 11.77 -2.60
CA THR A 4 5.41 10.99 -3.39
C THR A 4 5.05 9.69 -2.70
N VAL A 5 6.02 9.00 -2.10
CA VAL A 5 5.76 7.78 -1.31
C VAL A 5 4.93 8.10 -0.07
N ILE A 6 5.28 9.16 0.68
CA ILE A 6 4.52 9.59 1.86
C ILE A 6 3.06 9.90 1.48
N LEU A 7 2.84 10.66 0.42
CA LEU A 7 1.51 10.99 -0.08
C LEU A 7 0.75 9.75 -0.54
N SER A 8 1.41 8.83 -1.27
CA SER A 8 0.82 7.55 -1.69
C SER A 8 0.36 6.72 -0.49
N VAL A 9 1.21 6.57 0.52
CA VAL A 9 0.92 5.83 1.75
C VAL A 9 -0.25 6.47 2.50
N SER A 10 -0.23 7.80 2.64
CA SER A 10 -1.26 8.55 3.33
C SER A 10 -2.61 8.43 2.63
N ALA A 11 -2.62 8.56 1.30
CA ALA A 11 -3.80 8.34 0.47
C ALA A 11 -4.31 6.91 0.60
N GLN A 12 -3.44 5.90 0.59
CA GLN A 12 -3.86 4.51 0.73
C GLN A 12 -4.56 4.25 2.07
N ILE A 13 -4.04 4.82 3.16
CA ILE A 13 -4.66 4.75 4.50
C ILE A 13 -6.04 5.43 4.47
N LEU A 14 -6.16 6.61 3.86
CA LEU A 14 -7.42 7.34 3.74
C LEU A 14 -8.47 6.53 2.95
N PHE A 15 -8.09 5.97 1.81
CA PHE A 15 -8.95 5.08 1.01
C PHE A 15 -9.40 3.86 1.81
N TYR A 16 -8.49 3.29 2.59
CA TYR A 16 -8.79 2.17 3.46
C TYR A 16 -9.79 2.52 4.55
N TRP A 17 -9.73 3.74 5.09
CA TRP A 17 -10.67 4.24 6.11
C TRP A 17 -12.07 4.49 5.52
N ILE A 18 -12.15 5.17 4.37
CA ILE A 18 -13.42 5.53 3.73
C ILE A 18 -14.11 4.31 3.12
N TRP A 19 -13.39 3.53 2.31
CA TRP A 19 -14.01 2.52 1.43
C TRP A 19 -13.78 1.08 1.86
N GLY A 20 -12.88 0.85 2.82
CA GLY A 20 -12.41 -0.49 3.12
C GLY A 20 -13.37 -1.39 3.91
N ARG A 21 -14.58 -0.93 4.24
CA ARG A 21 -15.62 -1.75 4.87
C ARG A 21 -16.21 -2.79 3.90
N LYS A 22 -16.07 -2.59 2.59
CA LYS A 22 -16.59 -3.54 1.58
C LYS A 22 -15.69 -4.77 1.43
N LYS A 23 -16.30 -5.95 1.21
CA LYS A 23 -15.65 -7.28 1.21
C LYS A 23 -14.40 -7.38 0.31
N TYR A 24 -14.42 -6.72 -0.87
CA TYR A 24 -13.31 -6.75 -1.85
C TYR A 24 -12.58 -5.41 -2.02
N ALA A 25 -13.05 -4.34 -1.38
CA ALA A 25 -12.42 -3.03 -1.49
C ALA A 25 -10.97 -3.04 -1.03
N GLY A 26 -10.64 -3.87 -0.04
CA GLY A 26 -9.27 -3.98 0.46
C GLY A 26 -8.26 -4.40 -0.60
N VAL A 27 -8.61 -5.40 -1.42
CA VAL A 27 -7.73 -5.91 -2.48
C VAL A 27 -7.68 -4.94 -3.65
N LEU A 28 -8.82 -4.34 -4.02
CA LEU A 28 -8.86 -3.34 -5.09
C LEU A 28 -8.01 -2.11 -4.76
N ILE A 29 -8.06 -1.62 -3.52
CA ILE A 29 -7.21 -0.51 -3.07
C ILE A 29 -5.73 -0.93 -3.13
N LEU A 30 -5.38 -2.14 -2.66
CA LEU A 30 -4.00 -2.62 -2.77
C LEU A 30 -3.52 -2.67 -4.23
N LEU A 31 -4.30 -3.25 -5.14
CA LEU A 31 -3.94 -3.36 -6.56
C LEU A 31 -3.80 -2.00 -7.21
N LEU A 32 -4.69 -1.05 -6.91
CA LEU A 32 -4.60 0.33 -7.39
C LEU A 32 -3.29 0.98 -6.95
N PHE A 33 -2.95 0.92 -5.66
CA PHE A 33 -1.74 1.56 -5.14
C PHE A 33 -0.46 0.84 -5.58
N LEU A 34 -0.48 -0.49 -5.73
CA LEU A 34 0.62 -1.23 -6.35
C LEU A 34 0.83 -0.79 -7.80
N PHE A 35 -0.24 -0.66 -8.59
CA PHE A 35 -0.14 -0.19 -9.97
C PHE A 35 0.47 1.22 -10.05
N LEU A 36 0.03 2.13 -9.18
CA LEU A 36 0.57 3.49 -9.10
C LEU A 36 2.07 3.49 -8.74
N ASN A 37 2.48 2.70 -7.74
CA ASN A 37 3.88 2.64 -7.32
C ASN A 37 4.77 1.89 -8.33
N PHE A 38 4.26 0.88 -9.04
CA PHE A 38 5.07 0.08 -9.95
C PHE A 38 5.23 0.71 -11.33
N PHE A 39 4.21 1.41 -11.80
CA PHE A 39 4.17 1.91 -13.17
C PHE A 39 4.10 3.44 -13.22
N LEU A 40 3.10 4.05 -12.58
CA LEU A 40 2.83 5.48 -12.78
C LEU A 40 3.91 6.39 -12.17
N PHE A 41 4.22 6.22 -10.88
CA PHE A 41 5.16 7.10 -10.18
C PHE A 41 6.60 7.01 -10.69
N PRO A 42 7.16 5.84 -11.00
CA PRO A 42 8.49 5.75 -11.59
C PRO A 42 8.59 6.52 -12.92
N ILE A 43 7.61 6.37 -13.81
CA ILE A 43 7.58 7.04 -15.11
C ILE A 43 7.56 8.57 -14.94
N LEU A 44 6.66 9.07 -14.08
CA LEU A 44 6.56 10.51 -13.79
C LEU A 44 7.87 11.09 -13.26
N TRP A 45 8.59 10.35 -12.42
CA TRP A 45 9.87 10.81 -11.89
C TRP A 45 11.00 10.73 -12.92
N VAL A 46 11.07 9.68 -13.72
CA VAL A 46 12.09 9.52 -14.77
C VAL A 46 11.97 10.63 -15.82
N GLU A 47 10.75 10.99 -16.23
CA GLU A 47 10.52 12.05 -17.22
C GLU A 47 10.81 13.45 -16.66
N SER A 48 10.60 13.66 -15.36
CA SER A 48 10.79 14.97 -14.73
C SER A 48 12.25 15.37 -14.50
N VAL A 49 13.19 14.42 -14.52
CA VAL A 49 14.61 14.70 -14.28
C VAL A 49 15.27 15.04 -15.61
N PRO A 50 15.79 16.27 -15.81
CA PRO A 50 16.54 16.60 -17.01
C PRO A 50 17.85 15.80 -17.01
N LEU A 51 17.86 14.68 -17.71
CA LEU A 51 19.06 13.88 -17.93
C LEU A 51 19.99 14.69 -18.85
N ASN A 52 21.06 15.20 -18.27
CA ASN A 52 22.14 15.81 -19.03
C ASN A 52 22.68 14.73 -19.99
N ARG A 53 22.45 14.92 -21.30
CA ARG A 53 22.61 13.88 -22.33
C ARG A 53 24.04 13.36 -22.51
N ASP A 54 25.00 13.96 -21.82
CA ASP A 54 26.43 13.69 -22.00
C ASP A 54 26.98 12.55 -21.12
N ASN A 55 26.18 11.99 -20.21
CA ASN A 55 26.65 10.95 -19.29
C ASN A 55 26.10 9.56 -19.66
N LEU A 56 27.03 8.66 -20.03
CA LEU A 56 26.86 7.23 -20.35
C LEU A 56 26.08 6.37 -19.33
N ASN A 57 25.62 6.93 -18.20
CA ASN A 57 24.94 6.23 -17.11
C ASN A 57 23.42 6.54 -17.01
N CYS A 58 22.80 7.09 -18.06
CA CYS A 58 21.37 7.46 -18.04
C CYS A 58 20.44 6.28 -17.66
N GLY A 59 20.76 5.05 -18.09
CA GLY A 59 19.94 3.87 -17.77
C GLY A 59 20.00 3.44 -16.30
N MET A 60 21.15 3.61 -15.64
CA MET A 60 21.35 3.16 -14.26
C MET A 60 20.56 4.03 -13.27
N PHE A 61 20.44 5.33 -13.54
CA PHE A 61 19.64 6.25 -12.72
C PHE A 61 18.14 5.93 -12.82
N ALA A 62 17.62 5.69 -14.02
CA ALA A 62 16.23 5.32 -14.22
C ALA A 62 15.89 4.01 -13.46
N ILE A 63 16.75 2.99 -13.57
CA ILE A 63 16.59 1.73 -12.83
C ILE A 63 16.53 1.98 -11.31
N GLY A 64 17.37 2.86 -10.78
CA GLY A 64 17.35 3.25 -9.37
C GLY A 64 16.00 3.85 -8.92
N ILE A 65 15.36 4.66 -9.78
CA ILE A 65 14.02 5.21 -9.51
C ILE A 65 12.97 4.10 -9.46
N PHE A 66 12.97 3.19 -10.42
CA PHE A 66 12.04 2.06 -10.44
C PHE A 66 12.20 1.18 -9.19
N PHE A 67 13.43 0.79 -8.85
CA PHE A 67 13.70 0.00 -7.65
C PHE A 67 13.24 0.68 -6.36
N PHE A 68 13.46 2.00 -6.24
CA PHE A 68 13.01 2.75 -5.07
C PHE A 68 11.49 2.63 -4.88
N PHE A 69 10.71 2.84 -5.93
CA PHE A 69 9.26 2.75 -5.84
C PHE A 69 8.74 1.31 -5.69
N TRP A 70 9.39 0.33 -6.32
CA TRP A 70 9.01 -1.08 -6.20
C TRP A 70 9.23 -1.60 -4.78
N ILE A 71 10.41 -1.35 -4.20
CA ILE A 71 10.77 -1.85 -2.88
C ILE A 71 10.09 -1.01 -1.79
N ILE A 72 10.30 0.32 -1.79
CA ILE A 72 9.81 1.18 -0.71
C ILE A 72 8.32 1.43 -0.87
N GLY A 73 7.87 1.90 -2.04
CA GLY A 73 6.46 2.19 -2.29
C GLY A 73 5.59 0.93 -2.27
N GLY A 74 5.97 -0.08 -3.06
CA GLY A 74 5.31 -1.37 -3.12
C GLY A 74 5.32 -2.13 -1.79
N GLY A 75 6.49 -2.20 -1.15
CA GLY A 75 6.66 -2.87 0.15
C GLY A 75 5.81 -2.23 1.24
N LEU A 76 5.82 -0.89 1.36
CA LEU A 76 4.96 -0.18 2.31
C LEU A 76 3.47 -0.40 2.00
N SER A 77 3.08 -0.36 0.74
CA SER A 77 1.70 -0.58 0.32
C SER A 77 1.17 -1.97 0.72
N LEU A 78 2.01 -2.99 0.54
CA LEU A 78 1.73 -4.36 0.95
C LEU A 78 1.70 -4.49 2.49
N PHE A 79 2.66 -3.89 3.18
CA PHE A 79 2.75 -3.88 4.64
C PHE A 79 1.47 -3.31 5.27
N ILE A 80 0.98 -2.16 4.79
CA ILE A 80 -0.26 -1.53 5.27
C ILE A 80 -1.46 -2.47 5.08
N HIS A 81 -1.54 -3.13 3.92
CA HIS A 81 -2.62 -4.09 3.66
C HIS A 81 -2.59 -5.28 4.63
N ILE A 82 -1.41 -5.85 4.86
CA ILE A 82 -1.22 -6.99 5.78
C ILE A 82 -1.58 -6.59 7.20
N VAL A 83 -1.05 -5.46 7.69
CA VAL A 83 -1.37 -4.95 9.04
C VAL A 83 -2.87 -4.77 9.21
N ARG A 84 -3.53 -4.16 8.23
CA ARG A 84 -4.99 -4.00 8.25
C ARG A 84 -5.73 -5.33 8.27
N TRP A 85 -5.29 -6.28 7.43
CA TRP A 85 -5.91 -7.61 7.38
C TRP A 85 -5.78 -8.33 8.71
N LEU A 86 -4.59 -8.28 9.33
CA LEU A 86 -4.31 -8.84 10.64
C LEU A 86 -5.18 -8.21 11.74
N LEU A 87 -5.31 -6.87 11.75
CA LEU A 87 -6.17 -6.16 12.70
C LEU A 87 -7.63 -6.61 12.59
N ARG A 88 -8.19 -6.67 11.37
CA ARG A 88 -9.57 -7.14 11.16
C ARG A 88 -9.77 -8.62 11.51
N TRP A 89 -8.74 -9.43 11.32
CA TRP A 89 -8.80 -10.84 11.71
C TRP A 89 -8.81 -11.00 13.24
N ARG A 90 -7.99 -10.21 13.96
CA ARG A 90 -8.01 -10.19 15.44
C ARG A 90 -9.35 -9.70 16.00
N LEU A 91 -9.91 -8.63 15.46
CA LEU A 91 -11.21 -8.09 15.90
C LEU A 91 -12.33 -9.12 15.74
N ARG A 92 -12.43 -9.79 14.59
CA ARG A 92 -13.43 -10.85 14.36
C ARG A 92 -13.27 -12.04 15.30
N ARG A 93 -12.03 -12.38 15.68
CA ARG A 93 -11.78 -13.45 16.68
C ARG A 93 -12.25 -13.05 18.07
N GLN A 94 -12.10 -11.77 18.46
CA GLN A 94 -12.60 -11.28 19.75
C GLN A 94 -14.13 -11.24 19.79
N GLU A 95 -14.78 -10.77 18.72
CA GLU A 95 -16.25 -10.78 18.60
C GLU A 95 -16.81 -12.20 18.71
N ALA A 96 -16.17 -13.18 18.07
CA ALA A 96 -16.56 -14.59 18.16
C ALA A 96 -16.38 -15.18 19.57
N ALA A 97 -15.34 -14.78 20.29
CA ALA A 97 -15.10 -15.24 21.65
C ALA A 97 -16.11 -14.68 22.66
N ILE A 98 -16.49 -13.40 22.52
CA ILE A 98 -17.51 -12.77 23.36
C ILE A 98 -18.89 -13.41 23.08
N GLY A 99 -19.27 -13.53 21.81
CA GLY A 99 -20.56 -14.12 21.44
C GLY A 99 -20.73 -15.60 21.84
N ASN A 100 -19.63 -16.35 22.00
CA ASN A 100 -19.68 -17.72 22.51
C ASN A 100 -19.77 -17.78 24.04
N GLY A 101 -19.17 -16.81 24.75
CA GLY A 101 -19.24 -16.72 26.22
C GLY A 101 -20.64 -16.40 26.74
N ASP A 102 -21.43 -15.64 25.98
CA ASP A 102 -22.83 -15.33 26.33
C ASP A 102 -23.78 -16.52 26.13
N ALA A 103 -23.40 -17.52 25.31
CA ALA A 103 -24.20 -18.72 25.04
C ALA A 103 -24.06 -19.80 26.13
N GLU A 104 -23.07 -19.69 27.02
CA GLU A 104 -22.79 -20.65 28.09
C GLU A 104 -23.32 -20.21 29.47
N ALA A 105 -24.04 -19.10 29.60
CA ALA A 105 -24.65 -18.71 30.88
C ALA A 105 -25.74 -19.73 31.27
N PRO A 106 -25.54 -20.56 32.32
CA PRO A 106 -26.58 -21.47 32.77
C PRO A 106 -27.62 -20.67 33.55
N VAL A 107 -28.88 -20.85 33.18
CA VAL A 107 -30.07 -20.37 33.91
C VAL A 107 -30.26 -21.18 35.18
#